data_AF-A0A0Q0A627-F1
#
_entry.id   AF-A0A0Q0A627-F1
#
_cell.length_a   1.000
_cell.length_b   1.000
_cell.length_c   1.000
_cell.angle_alpha   90.00
_cell.angle_beta   90.00
_cell.angle_gamma   90.00
#
_symmetry.space_group_name_H-M   'P 1'
#
loop_
_entity.id
_entity.type
_entity.pdbx_description
1 polymer ?
#
loop_
_entity_poly.entity_id
_entity_poly.type
_entity_poly.pdbx_seq_one_letter_code
_entity_poly.pdbx_strand_id
1 'polypeptide(L)'
;MMDALRKKMDIFKININDKRNGVWLPKNESARIPGTNTTPHKGAGVHGKAYKQYVFETLSGAQTREEFLNSLSMIKKSLADGIEFPKAR
;
A
#
# COMPACT_ATOMS: atom_id res chain seq x y z
N MET A 1 -9.89 11.70 0.40
CA MET A 1 -8.72 11.05 1.04
C MET A 1 -7.61 10.83 0.02
N MET A 2 -7.80 9.98 -0.98
CA MET A 2 -6.74 9.67 -1.96
C MET A 2 -6.32 10.84 -2.84
N ASP A 3 -7.21 11.78 -3.15
CA ASP A 3 -6.85 12.97 -3.95
C ASP A 3 -5.83 13.87 -3.23
N ALA A 4 -5.87 13.95 -1.90
CA ALA A 4 -4.89 14.70 -1.14
C ALA A 4 -3.50 14.04 -1.20
N LEU A 5 -3.45 12.70 -1.19
CA LEU A 5 -2.21 11.96 -1.39
C LEU A 5 -1.68 12.15 -2.82
N ARG A 6 -2.57 12.14 -3.83
CA ARG A 6 -2.18 12.42 -5.22
C ARG A 6 -1.55 13.81 -5.36
N LYS A 7 -2.15 14.84 -4.77
CA LYS A 7 -1.56 16.19 -4.72
C LYS A 7 -0.19 16.21 -4.06
N LYS A 8 0.00 15.47 -2.94
CA LYS A 8 1.32 15.35 -2.30
C LYS A 8 2.34 14.67 -3.21
N MET A 9 1.95 13.59 -3.91
CA MET A 9 2.81 12.94 -4.88
C MET A 9 3.24 13.91 -5.99
N ASP A 10 2.31 14.73 -6.50
CA ASP A 10 2.62 15.75 -7.52
C ASP A 10 3.61 16.80 -7.00
N ILE A 11 3.38 17.35 -5.79
CA ILE A 11 4.27 18.31 -5.12
C ILE A 11 5.68 17.72 -4.96
N PHE A 12 5.76 16.47 -4.52
CA PHE A 12 7.02 15.76 -4.32
C PHE A 12 7.61 15.19 -5.61
N LYS A 13 6.97 15.39 -6.77
CA LYS A 13 7.38 14.86 -8.09
C LYS A 13 7.51 13.33 -8.10
N ILE A 14 6.63 12.63 -7.39
CA ILE A 14 6.55 11.17 -7.34
C ILE A 14 5.51 10.74 -8.39
N ASN A 15 5.98 10.11 -9.47
CA ASN A 15 5.07 9.59 -10.50
C ASN A 15 4.30 8.39 -9.94
N ILE A 16 2.98 8.42 -9.98
CA ILE A 16 2.12 7.30 -9.54
C ILE A 16 2.43 5.97 -10.24
N ASN A 17 2.87 6.04 -11.49
CA ASN A 17 3.24 4.89 -12.32
C ASN A 17 4.73 4.54 -12.22
N ASP A 18 5.50 5.16 -11.32
CA ASP A 18 6.90 4.76 -11.09
C ASP A 18 6.94 3.30 -10.61
N LYS A 19 7.78 2.48 -11.24
CA LYS A 19 7.98 1.07 -10.88
C LYS A 19 8.31 0.88 -9.39
N ARG A 20 8.96 1.87 -8.77
CA ARG A 20 9.29 1.89 -7.33
C ARG A 20 8.08 2.08 -6.43
N ASN A 21 6.91 2.43 -6.97
CA ASN A 21 5.67 2.52 -6.19
C ASN A 21 4.86 1.22 -6.26
N GLY A 22 5.10 0.38 -7.28
CA GLY A 22 4.45 -0.92 -7.41
C GLY A 22 4.92 -1.94 -6.37
N VAL A 23 4.01 -2.83 -5.99
CA VAL A 23 4.29 -4.04 -5.21
C VAL A 23 3.55 -5.19 -5.88
N TRP A 24 4.24 -6.30 -6.10
CA TRP A 24 3.60 -7.52 -6.56
C TRP A 24 2.89 -8.19 -5.38
N LEU A 25 1.65 -8.64 -5.58
CA LEU A 25 0.88 -9.41 -4.61
C LEU A 25 0.38 -10.70 -5.27
N PRO A 26 0.38 -11.85 -4.57
CA PRO A 26 -0.21 -13.06 -5.10
C PRO A 26 -1.72 -12.87 -5.31
N LYS A 27 -2.29 -13.53 -6.33
CA LYS A 27 -3.71 -13.39 -6.68
C LYS A 27 -4.63 -13.69 -5.50
N ASN A 28 -4.32 -14.74 -4.74
CA ASN A 28 -5.04 -15.28 -3.59
C ASN A 28 -4.03 -16.05 -2.70
N GLU A 29 -4.49 -16.58 -1.56
CA GLU A 29 -3.64 -17.34 -0.63
C GLU A 29 -2.95 -18.54 -1.29
N SER A 30 -3.65 -19.28 -2.15
CA SER A 30 -3.07 -20.46 -2.82
C SER A 30 -2.01 -20.12 -3.87
N ALA A 31 -1.96 -18.87 -4.35
CA ALA A 31 -0.93 -18.38 -5.27
C ALA A 31 0.27 -17.75 -4.56
N ARG A 32 0.31 -17.80 -3.22
CA ARG A 32 1.43 -17.28 -2.44
C ARG A 32 2.68 -18.13 -2.69
N ILE A 33 3.84 -17.48 -2.70
CA ILE A 33 5.12 -18.21 -2.72
C ILE A 33 5.22 -19.03 -1.42
N PRO A 34 5.49 -20.35 -1.50
CA PRO A 34 5.61 -21.18 -0.31
C PRO A 34 6.60 -20.59 0.71
N GLY A 35 6.20 -20.56 1.98
CA GLY A 35 7.02 -20.02 3.07
C GLY A 35 6.98 -18.50 3.23
N THR A 36 6.22 -17.76 2.39
CA THR A 36 6.01 -16.31 2.61
C THR A 36 4.68 -16.03 3.31
N ASN A 37 4.58 -14.82 3.89
CA ASN A 37 3.35 -14.32 4.48
C ASN A 37 2.63 -13.28 3.61
N THR A 38 3.08 -13.05 2.37
CA THR A 38 2.64 -11.94 1.53
C THR A 38 1.12 -11.83 1.42
N THR A 39 0.60 -10.63 1.72
CA THR A 39 -0.81 -10.28 1.62
C THR A 39 -1.35 -10.60 0.23
N PRO A 40 -2.39 -11.43 0.11
CA PRO A 40 -2.99 -11.73 -1.18
C PRO A 40 -3.83 -10.56 -1.69
N HIS A 41 -3.79 -10.32 -2.99
CA HIS A 41 -4.56 -9.27 -3.65
C HIS A 41 -6.07 -9.50 -3.49
N LYS A 42 -6.54 -10.74 -3.63
CA LYS A 42 -7.91 -11.15 -3.33
C LYS A 42 -7.96 -11.83 -1.97
N GLY A 43 -8.97 -11.50 -1.17
CA GLY A 43 -9.25 -12.18 0.09
C GLY A 43 -8.79 -11.42 1.33
N ALA A 44 -7.75 -10.60 1.25
CA ALA A 44 -7.20 -9.85 2.38
C ALA A 44 -7.66 -8.38 2.47
N GLY A 45 -8.72 -8.00 1.76
CA GLY A 45 -9.32 -6.65 1.86
C GLY A 45 -8.52 -5.52 1.21
N VAL A 46 -7.50 -5.84 0.40
CA VAL A 46 -6.79 -4.87 -0.46
C VAL A 46 -7.80 -4.13 -1.35
N HIS A 47 -7.61 -2.81 -1.54
CA HIS A 47 -8.56 -1.86 -2.16
C HIS A 47 -9.84 -1.56 -1.39
N GLY A 48 -10.10 -2.23 -0.27
CA GLY A 48 -11.22 -1.96 0.62
C GLY A 48 -11.12 -0.61 1.34
N LYS A 49 -12.19 -0.21 2.04
CA LYS A 49 -12.23 1.05 2.81
C LYS A 49 -11.13 1.10 3.87
N ALA A 50 -10.95 0.02 4.63
CA ALA A 50 -9.91 -0.09 5.66
C ALA A 50 -8.50 0.00 5.07
N TYR A 51 -8.24 -0.66 3.94
CA TYR A 51 -6.97 -0.52 3.21
C TYR A 51 -6.72 0.93 2.78
N LYS A 52 -7.71 1.59 2.19
CA LYS A 52 -7.58 3.00 1.78
C LYS A 52 -7.34 3.93 2.97
N GLN A 53 -7.99 3.67 4.11
CA GLN A 53 -7.76 4.43 5.33
C GLN A 53 -6.33 4.24 5.84
N TYR A 54 -5.85 3.00 5.94
CA TYR A 54 -4.48 2.67 6.33
C TYR A 54 -3.43 3.36 5.45
N VAL A 55 -3.61 3.31 4.12
CA VAL A 55 -2.72 3.99 3.18
C VAL A 55 -2.74 5.50 3.40
N PHE A 56 -3.92 6.09 3.61
CA PHE A 56 -4.05 7.52 3.86
C PHE A 56 -3.35 7.93 5.17
N GLU A 57 -3.63 7.26 6.27
CA GLU A 57 -3.03 7.54 7.58
C GLU A 57 -1.51 7.44 7.52
N THR A 58 -0.98 6.38 6.90
CA THR A 58 0.47 6.15 6.80
C THR A 58 1.19 7.21 5.96
N LEU A 59 0.57 7.72 4.89
CA LEU A 59 1.18 8.68 3.97
C LEU A 59 0.90 10.15 4.31
N SER A 60 -0.22 10.43 4.97
CA SER A 60 -0.72 11.79 5.17
C SER A 60 0.21 12.66 6.02
N GLY A 61 0.99 12.07 6.94
CA GLY A 61 1.92 12.79 7.81
C GLY A 61 3.18 13.29 7.13
N ALA A 62 3.57 12.72 5.98
CA ALA A 62 4.82 13.05 5.30
C ALA A 62 4.84 14.49 4.79
N GLN A 63 5.86 15.26 5.19
CA GLN A 63 6.10 16.66 4.80
C GLN A 63 7.16 16.78 3.70
N THR A 64 7.97 15.75 3.52
CA THR A 64 9.03 15.71 2.50
C THR A 64 8.86 14.54 1.55
N ARG A 65 9.52 14.62 0.38
CA ARG A 65 9.59 13.51 -0.58
C ARG A 65 10.17 12.25 0.08
N GLU A 66 11.20 12.39 0.88
CA GLU A 66 11.88 11.27 1.53
C GLU A 66 10.98 10.58 2.55
N GLU A 67 10.32 11.35 3.43
CA GLU A 67 9.33 10.80 4.35
C GLU A 67 8.21 10.07 3.63
N PHE A 68 7.71 10.63 2.51
CA PHE A 68 6.66 9.99 1.73
C PHE A 68 7.11 8.64 1.15
N LEU A 69 8.34 8.57 0.63
CA LEU A 69 8.93 7.32 0.12
C LEU A 69 9.19 6.32 1.24
N ASN A 70 9.62 6.77 2.42
CA ASN A 70 9.79 5.92 3.60
C ASN A 70 8.44 5.33 4.05
N SER A 71 7.39 6.14 4.13
CA SER A 71 6.03 5.65 4.44
C SER A 71 5.48 4.71 3.36
N LEU A 72 5.77 4.94 2.08
CA LEU A 72 5.45 3.97 1.01
C LEU A 72 6.17 2.63 1.24
N SER A 73 7.45 2.68 1.63
CA SER A 73 8.23 1.48 1.96
C SER A 73 7.63 0.71 3.14
N MET A 74 7.13 1.41 4.16
CA MET A 74 6.42 0.79 5.28
C MET A 74 5.17 0.04 4.82
N ILE A 75 4.34 0.64 3.96
CA ILE A 75 3.16 -0.03 3.39
C ILE A 75 3.57 -1.29 2.64
N LYS A 76 4.63 -1.22 1.82
CA LYS A 76 5.14 -2.39 1.09
C LYS A 76 5.61 -3.49 2.01
N LYS A 77 6.31 -3.13 3.08
CA LYS A 77 6.75 -4.09 4.11
C LYS A 77 5.56 -4.75 4.79
N SER A 78 4.56 -4.00 5.23
CA SER A 78 3.36 -4.58 5.84
C SER A 78 2.63 -5.56 4.90
N LEU A 79 2.57 -5.26 3.60
CA LEU A 79 2.02 -6.16 2.59
C LEU A 79 2.90 -7.41 2.36
N ALA A 80 4.23 -7.28 2.46
CA ALA A 80 5.14 -8.42 2.39
C ALA A 80 5.00 -9.33 3.63
N ASP A 81 4.75 -8.72 4.80
CA ASP A 81 4.63 -9.39 6.10
C ASP A 81 3.24 -9.99 6.35
N GLY A 82 2.26 -9.71 5.49
CA GLY A 82 0.96 -10.39 5.50
C GLY A 82 -0.17 -9.67 6.22
N ILE A 83 -0.14 -8.33 6.27
CA ILE A 83 -1.27 -7.57 6.80
C ILE A 83 -2.58 -7.91 6.06
N GLU A 84 -3.68 -8.03 6.79
CA GLU A 84 -5.02 -8.18 6.23
C GLU A 84 -5.93 -7.05 6.70
N PHE A 85 -6.91 -6.71 5.86
CA PHE A 85 -7.87 -5.64 6.15
C PHE A 85 -9.28 -6.23 6.27
N PRO A 86 -10.10 -5.73 7.21
CA PRO A 86 -11.50 -6.11 7.30
C PRO A 86 -12.21 -5.93 5.96
N LYS A 87 -12.88 -6.99 5.50
CA LYS A 87 -13.74 -6.93 4.32
C LYS A 87 -14.96 -6.09 4.69
N ALA A 88 -15.44 -5.27 3.76
CA ALA A 88 -16.78 -4.70 3.92
C ALA A 88 -17.75 -5.88 4.08
N ARG A 89 -18.55 -5.85 5.15
CA ARG A 89 -19.63 -6.83 5.35
C ARG A 89 -20.68 -6.69 4.26
#